data_AF-A0A2N4Y988-F1
#
_entry.id   AF-A0A2N4Y988-F1
#
_cell.length_a   1.000
_cell.length_b   1.000
_cell.length_c   1.000
_cell.angle_alpha   90.00
_cell.angle_beta   90.00
_cell.angle_gamma   90.00
#
_symmetry.space_group_name_H-M   'P 1'
#
loop_
_entity.id
_entity.type
_entity.pdbx_description
1 polymer ?
#
loop_
_entity_poly.entity_id
_entity_poly.type
_entity_poly.pdbx_seq_one_letter_code
_entity_poly.pdbx_strand_id
1 'polypeptide(L)' 'MTVELDIAPDLAARIDALAARSGGSRSQIIQDALEKGHSIEWQERFVQKVEMAIEAADRGEFASHSDVDRVLNKYRPG' A
#
# COMPACT_ATOMS: atom_id res chain seq x y z
N MET A 1 17.69 -12.31 11.55
CA MET A 1 16.95 -13.13 10.57
C MET A 1 17.36 -12.63 9.19
N THR A 2 17.63 -13.53 8.24
CA THR A 2 18.02 -13.15 6.87
C THR A 2 16.86 -13.44 5.94
N VAL A 3 16.55 -12.51 5.03
CA VAL A 3 15.49 -12.65 4.03
C VAL A 3 16.13 -12.44 2.67
N GLU A 4 15.93 -13.37 1.75
CA GLU A 4 16.29 -13.23 0.34
C GLU A 4 15.06 -12.73 -0.43
N LEU A 5 15.26 -11.71 -1.26
CA LEU A 5 14.20 -11.05 -2.03
C LEU A 5 14.64 -10.96 -3.49
N ASP A 6 13.81 -11.48 -4.39
CA ASP A 6 13.97 -11.22 -5.82
C ASP A 6 13.40 -9.84 -6.15
N ILE A 7 14.25 -8.94 -6.62
CA ILE A 7 13.90 -7.57 -6.94
C ILE A 7 14.19 -7.30 -8.41
N ALA A 8 13.27 -6.63 -9.09
CA ALA A 8 13.46 -6.24 -10.49
C ALA A 8 14.75 -5.41 -10.66
N PRO A 9 15.53 -5.62 -11.74
CA PRO A 9 16.81 -4.93 -11.94
C PRO A 9 16.72 -3.40 -11.89
N ASP A 10 15.63 -2.83 -12.40
CA ASP A 10 15.38 -1.39 -12.34
C ASP A 10 15.23 -0.87 -10.91
N LEU A 11 14.46 -1.59 -10.08
CA LEU A 11 14.29 -1.22 -8.67
C LEU A 11 15.60 -1.37 -7.90
N ALA A 12 16.37 -2.43 -8.18
CA ALA A 12 17.70 -2.60 -7.62
C ALA A 12 18.63 -1.41 -7.94
N ALA A 13 18.66 -0.95 -9.20
CA ALA A 13 19.45 0.20 -9.62
C ALA A 13 19.01 1.50 -8.94
N ARG A 14 17.71 1.69 -8.73
CA ARG A 14 17.17 2.85 -7.99
C ARG A 14 17.56 2.84 -6.52
N ILE A 15 17.57 1.67 -5.88
CA ILE A 15 18.04 1.50 -4.50
C ILE A 15 19.52 1.84 -4.40
N ASP A 16 20.35 1.39 -5.35
CA ASP A 16 21.78 1.74 -5.40
C ASP A 16 22.03 3.24 -5.52
N ALA A 17 21.32 3.88 -6.45
CA ALA A 17 21.41 5.33 -6.63
C ALA A 17 20.98 6.09 -5.37
N LEU A 18 19.99 5.58 -4.64
CA LEU A 18 19.54 6.18 -3.38
C LEU A 18 20.58 5.98 -2.28
N ALA A 19 21.14 4.77 -2.13
CA ALA A 19 22.19 4.46 -1.16
C ALA A 19 23.42 5.36 -1.34
N ALA A 20 23.87 5.54 -2.59
CA ALA A 20 24.98 6.41 -2.93
C ALA A 20 24.76 7.88 -2.54
N ARG A 21 23.51 8.33 -2.47
CA ARG A 21 23.14 9.73 -2.16
C ARG A 21 22.81 9.96 -0.69
N SER A 22 22.22 8.99 -0.01
CA SER A 22 21.75 9.13 1.39
C SER A 22 22.79 8.68 2.42
N GLY A 23 23.83 7.97 2.01
CA GLY A 23 24.83 7.38 2.91
C GLY A 23 24.33 6.13 3.66
N GLY A 24 23.09 5.69 3.39
CA GLY A 24 22.52 4.45 3.94
C GLY A 24 22.89 3.23 3.09
N SER A 25 22.97 2.06 3.72
CA SER A 25 23.13 0.79 2.99
C SER A 25 21.85 0.41 2.24
N ARG A 26 21.99 -0.42 1.19
CA ARG A 26 20.84 -1.01 0.46
C ARG A 26 19.87 -1.69 1.43
N SER A 27 20.40 -2.48 2.36
CA SER A 27 19.61 -3.22 3.34
C SER A 27 18.81 -2.30 4.26
N GLN A 28 19.40 -1.19 4.74
CA GLN A 28 18.68 -0.21 5.57
C GLN A 28 17.56 0.48 4.79
N ILE A 29 17.80 0.84 3.53
CA ILE A 29 16.76 1.45 2.68
C ILE A 29 15.59 0.47 2.45
N ILE A 30 15.90 -0.79 2.16
CA ILE A 30 14.88 -1.83 1.96
C ILE A 30 14.13 -2.09 3.26
N GLN A 31 14.85 -2.22 4.38
CA GLN A 31 14.24 -2.42 5.70
C GLN A 31 13.32 -1.26 6.06
N ASP A 32 13.78 -0.01 5.93
CA ASP A 32 12.96 1.17 6.18
C ASP A 32 11.72 1.20 5.29
N ALA A 33 11.84 0.83 4.01
CA ALA A 33 10.71 0.77 3.10
C ALA A 33 9.69 -0.32 3.49
N LEU A 34 10.14 -1.47 3.98
CA LEU A 34 9.27 -2.55 4.46
C LEU A 34 8.61 -2.22 5.81
N GLU A 35 9.34 -1.59 6.72
CA GLU A 35 8.83 -1.22 8.05
C GLU A 35 7.92 0.00 7.99
N LYS A 36 8.21 0.97 7.11
CA LYS A 36 7.56 2.30 7.11
C LYS A 36 6.80 2.65 5.82
N GLY A 37 7.03 1.94 4.70
CA GLY A 37 6.45 2.30 3.39
C GLY A 37 4.95 2.02 3.30
N HIS A 38 4.58 0.75 3.39
CA HIS A 38 3.22 0.31 3.73
C HIS A 38 3.39 -0.58 4.94
N SER A 39 3.15 -0.04 6.14
CA SER A 39 3.31 -0.82 7.37
C SER A 39 2.58 -2.16 7.24
N ILE A 40 3.12 -3.21 7.85
CA ILE A 40 2.46 -4.52 7.88
C ILE A 40 1.02 -4.38 8.38
N GLU A 41 0.80 -3.53 9.39
CA GLU A 41 -0.52 -3.15 9.86
C GLU A 41 -1.42 -2.60 8.74
N TRP A 42 -0.92 -1.71 7.88
CA TRP A 42 -1.69 -1.22 6.74
C TRP A 42 -2.06 -2.35 5.77
N GLN A 43 -1.13 -3.26 5.49
CA GLN A 43 -1.37 -4.39 4.58
C GLN A 43 -2.42 -5.36 5.14
N GLU A 44 -2.32 -5.71 6.42
CA GLU A 44 -3.30 -6.53 7.13
C GLU A 44 -4.69 -5.88 7.07
N ARG A 45 -4.77 -4.57 7.35
CA ARG A 45 -6.03 -3.82 7.31
C ARG A 45 -6.57 -3.69 5.88
N PHE A 46 -5.71 -3.60 4.88
CA PHE A 46 -6.11 -3.58 3.48
C PHE A 46 -6.73 -4.92 3.08
N VAL A 47 -6.03 -6.04 3.35
CA VAL A 47 -6.54 -7.39 3.04
C VAL A 47 -7.88 -7.63 3.74
N GLN A 48 -7.97 -7.35 5.03
CA GLN A 48 -9.22 -7.49 5.79
C GLN A 48 -10.37 -6.69 5.15
N LYS A 49 -10.12 -5.45 4.73
CA LYS A 49 -11.15 -4.62 4.08
C LYS A 49 -11.57 -5.16 2.71
N VAL A 50 -10.64 -5.71 1.94
CA VAL A 50 -10.94 -6.33 0.65
C VAL A 50 -11.82 -7.56 0.85
N GLU A 51 -11.48 -8.43 1.80
CA GLU A 51 -12.28 -9.62 2.12
C GLU A 51 -13.71 -9.23 2.53
N MET A 52 -13.84 -8.27 3.46
CA MET A 52 -15.15 -7.76 3.87
C MET A 52 -15.97 -7.17 2.71
N ALA A 53 -15.31 -6.49 1.77
CA ALA A 53 -15.97 -5.89 0.61
C ALA A 53 -16.45 -6.95 -0.39
N ILE A 54 -15.68 -8.04 -0.57
CA ILE A 54 -16.08 -9.19 -1.39
C ILE A 54 -17.32 -9.84 -0.79
N GLU A 55 -17.32 -10.12 0.52
CA GLU A 55 -18.47 -10.72 1.20
C GLU A 55 -19.73 -9.85 1.12
N ALA A 56 -19.58 -8.52 1.25
CA ALA A 56 -20.69 -7.58 1.08
C ALA A 56 -21.24 -7.60 -0.35
N ALA A 57 -20.35 -7.62 -1.36
CA ALA A 57 -20.73 -7.71 -2.76
C ALA A 57 -21.48 -9.02 -3.07
N ASP A 58 -21.04 -10.15 -2.52
CA ASP A 58 -21.70 -11.44 -2.67
C ASP A 58 -23.12 -11.45 -2.06
N ARG A 59 -23.35 -10.64 -1.02
CA ARG A 59 -24.69 -10.39 -0.45
C ARG A 59 -25.50 -9.33 -1.19
N GLY A 60 -24.95 -8.71 -2.23
CA GLY A 60 -25.58 -7.64 -2.99
C GLY A 60 -25.59 -6.27 -2.27
N GLU A 61 -24.78 -6.10 -1.21
CA GLU A 61 -24.67 -4.89 -0.40
C GLU A 61 -23.80 -3.83 -1.08
N PHE A 62 -24.13 -3.48 -2.31
CA PHE A 62 -23.46 -2.39 -3.02
C PHE A 62 -23.89 -1.02 -2.48
N ALA A 63 -22.98 -0.05 -2.57
CA ALA A 63 -23.28 1.33 -2.25
C ALA A 63 -24.44 1.84 -3.12
N SER A 64 -25.37 2.57 -2.51
CA SER A 64 -26.45 3.22 -3.24
C SER A 64 -25.94 4.47 -3.99
N HIS A 65 -26.72 4.98 -4.93
CA HIS A 65 -26.38 6.22 -5.63
C HIS A 65 -26.18 7.40 -4.66
N SER A 66 -27.03 7.50 -3.62
CA SER A 66 -26.91 8.54 -2.60
C SER A 66 -25.65 8.39 -1.73
N ASP A 67 -25.15 7.17 -1.51
CA ASP A 67 -23.86 6.94 -0.86
C ASP A 67 -22.71 7.46 -1.71
N VAL A 68 -22.75 7.23 -3.02
CA VAL A 68 -21.75 7.73 -3.97
C VAL A 68 -21.76 9.26 -4.00
N ASP A 69 -22.94 9.87 -4.15
CA ASP A 69 -23.11 11.33 -4.18
C ASP A 69 -22.58 11.98 -2.90
N ARG A 70 -22.83 11.37 -1.74
CA ARG A 70 -22.33 11.85 -0.44
C ARG A 70 -20.81 11.85 -0.37
N VAL A 71 -20.14 10.85 -0.95
CA VAL A 71 -18.67 10.79 -0.97
C VAL A 71 -18.09 11.82 -1.93
N LEU A 72 -18.66 11.94 -3.13
CA LEU A 72 -18.18 12.89 -4.14
C LEU A 72 -18.31 14.34 -3.65
N ASN A 73 -19.41 14.67 -2.99
CA ASN A 73 -19.68 16.02 -2.48
C ASN A 73 -18.93 16.34 -1.17
N LYS A 74 -18.27 15.36 -0.54
CA LYS A 74 -17.57 15.54 0.76
C LYS A 74 -16.42 16.55 0.71
N TYR A 75 -15.70 16.62 -0.42
CA TYR A 75 -14.49 17.45 -0.57
C TYR A 75 -14.61 18.54 -1.62
N ARG A 76 -15.67 18.50 -2.44
CA ARG A 76 -16.06 19.57 -3.37
C ARG A 76 -17.58 19.63 -3.39
N PRO A 77 -18.20 20.40 -2.47
CA PRO A 77 -19.63 20.64 -2.54
C PRO A 77 -19.93 21.32 -3.88
N GLY A 78 -20.83 20.73 -4.66
CA GLY A 78 -21.49 21.42 -5.78
C GLY A 78 -22.44 22.49 -5.26
#